data_AF-A0A938R709-F1
#
_entry.id   AF-A0A938R709-F1
#
_cell.length_a   1.000
_cell.length_b   1.000
_cell.length_c   1.000
_cell.angle_alpha   90.00
_cell.angle_beta   90.00
_cell.angle_gamma   90.00
#
_symmetry.space_group_name_H-M   'P 1'
#
loop_
_entity.id
_entity.type
_entity.pdbx_description
1 polymer ?
#
loop_
_entity_poly.entity_id
_entity_poly.type
_entity_poly.pdbx_seq_one_letter_code
_entity_poly.pdbx_strand_id
1 'polypeptide(L)'
;MYDCKTCPPLCRLCNNIRRNGDCPAEVYWEMIYMTNNPLLDLHAALRGARAKGRKTDIDLYERFGQIKGAAGDWLKDLGKNGYEHSERIEQYLTELTKKLIERDLLTQAEIFVLLCAAYMHDIGYWQNGQLQAKGHPERSRKLIEDRPDTYLLGDFPSLGGAIPGVAQAVGWVCYGHTEEAYLPLLQVPNSFADQSLSSEILNLRKLSALLRLADEADDPYIRHSEHETPSIRAMIPLVKIGEETIRWYWRQAGANDPGPWVRHLKEKQSILVTSIDYLRDLTNLGWYLVLEPQVPEMALPLPEKPSIAVLPFTNMSGEKGLEFFSDGLAEGIINGLSKSDNIFVIA
;
A
#
# COMPACT_ATOMS: atom_id res chain seq x y z
N MET A 1 10.56 16.61 -20.48
CA MET A 1 11.75 16.87 -19.65
C MET A 1 11.38 17.97 -18.68
N TYR A 2 11.44 17.70 -17.38
CA TYR A 2 11.09 18.67 -16.33
C TYR A 2 12.36 19.28 -15.72
N ASP A 3 12.30 20.56 -15.38
CA ASP A 3 13.42 21.33 -14.83
C ASP A 3 13.69 20.94 -13.37
N CYS A 4 14.93 20.54 -13.07
CA CYS A 4 15.41 20.07 -11.77
C CYS A 4 15.43 21.18 -10.69
N LYS A 5 15.17 22.44 -11.05
CA LYS A 5 15.23 23.60 -10.15
C LYS A 5 14.08 23.73 -9.14
N THR A 6 13.00 22.95 -9.27
CA THR A 6 11.80 23.07 -8.42
C THR A 6 11.65 21.95 -7.37
N CYS A 7 12.64 21.07 -7.21
CA CYS A 7 12.57 19.93 -6.27
C CYS A 7 12.78 20.36 -4.80
N PRO A 8 12.02 19.82 -3.82
CA PRO A 8 12.19 20.12 -2.40
C PRO A 8 13.59 19.73 -1.86
N PRO A 9 14.14 20.46 -0.88
CA PRO A 9 15.54 20.34 -0.44
C PRO A 9 15.91 19.03 0.28
N LEU A 10 14.99 18.09 0.49
CA LEU A 10 15.19 16.87 1.29
C LEU A 10 15.53 15.61 0.47
N CYS A 11 15.53 15.67 -0.87
CA CYS A 11 15.89 14.53 -1.71
C CYS A 11 17.42 14.29 -1.69
N ARG A 12 17.88 13.28 -0.92
CA ARG A 12 19.32 12.90 -0.86
C ARG A 12 19.87 12.41 -2.21
N LEU A 13 19.02 11.89 -3.10
CA LEU A 13 19.39 11.45 -4.46
C LEU A 13 19.66 12.64 -5.42
N CYS A 14 19.04 13.80 -5.21
CA CYS A 14 19.22 14.98 -6.06
C CYS A 14 20.65 15.54 -6.02
N ASN A 15 21.38 15.37 -4.91
CA ASN A 15 22.76 15.82 -4.81
C ASN A 15 23.72 15.08 -5.76
N ASN A 16 23.41 13.84 -6.15
CA ASN A 16 24.19 13.09 -7.13
C ASN A 16 23.76 13.36 -8.59
N ILE A 17 22.49 13.75 -8.82
CA ILE A 17 21.91 13.93 -10.16
C ILE A 17 22.25 15.29 -10.79
N ARG A 18 22.57 16.32 -9.99
CA ARG A 18 22.98 17.65 -10.49
C ARG A 18 24.13 17.65 -11.50
N ARG A 19 24.86 16.56 -11.66
CA ARG A 19 25.95 16.44 -12.65
C ARG A 19 25.49 16.00 -14.05
N ASN A 20 24.35 15.31 -14.21
CA ASN A 20 24.02 14.63 -15.46
C ASN A 20 22.63 14.93 -16.07
N GLY A 21 21.89 15.93 -15.57
CA GLY A 21 20.82 16.59 -16.34
C GLY A 21 19.50 15.83 -16.57
N ASP A 22 19.40 14.54 -16.29
CA ASP A 22 18.16 13.77 -16.41
C ASP A 22 17.72 13.15 -15.07
N CYS A 23 16.45 13.34 -14.72
CA CYS A 23 15.81 12.72 -13.56
C CYS A 23 14.96 11.53 -14.06
N PRO A 24 15.24 10.28 -13.65
CA PRO A 24 14.44 9.12 -14.04
C PRO A 24 12.99 9.27 -13.55
N ALA A 25 12.02 8.77 -14.33
CA ALA A 25 10.60 8.77 -13.95
C ALA A 25 10.34 8.08 -12.60
N GLU A 26 11.27 7.24 -12.14
CA GLU A 26 11.29 6.58 -10.84
C GLU A 26 11.26 7.57 -9.65
N VAL A 27 11.90 8.74 -9.78
CA VAL A 27 12.03 9.74 -8.70
C VAL A 27 10.74 10.56 -8.49
N TYR A 28 9.89 10.67 -9.52
CA TYR A 28 8.62 11.40 -9.42
C TYR A 28 7.57 10.63 -8.60
N TRP A 29 7.72 9.31 -8.46
CA TRP A 29 6.78 8.46 -7.71
C TRP A 29 6.85 8.66 -6.20
N GLU A 30 8.01 9.01 -5.64
CA GLU A 30 8.12 9.38 -4.22
C GLU A 30 7.41 10.70 -3.89
N MET A 31 7.28 11.62 -4.85
CA MET A 31 6.73 12.97 -4.59
C MET A 31 5.19 13.04 -4.69
N ILE A 32 4.55 12.23 -5.55
CA ILE A 32 3.09 12.32 -5.78
C ILE A 32 2.28 11.68 -4.64
N TYR A 33 2.87 10.75 -3.87
CA TYR A 33 2.19 10.09 -2.74
C TYR A 33 2.33 10.81 -1.38
N MET A 34 2.95 11.99 -1.35
CA MET A 34 3.24 12.72 -0.10
C MET A 34 2.19 13.77 0.31
N THR A 35 0.91 13.61 -0.05
CA THR A 35 -0.17 14.29 0.71
C THR A 35 -0.51 13.48 1.96
N ASN A 36 0.51 13.14 2.76
CA ASN A 36 0.31 12.46 4.02
C ASN A 36 -0.09 13.50 5.07
N ASN A 37 -1.31 13.39 5.58
CA ASN A 37 -1.64 13.95 6.87
C ASN A 37 -0.77 13.20 7.91
N PRO A 38 0.23 13.85 8.53
CA PRO A 38 1.17 13.15 9.42
C PRO A 38 0.48 12.54 10.64
N LEU A 39 -0.76 12.93 10.92
CA LEU A 39 -1.56 12.45 12.05
C LEU A 39 -2.19 11.06 11.82
N LEU A 40 -2.21 10.55 10.59
CA LEU A 40 -2.86 9.28 10.22
C LEU A 40 -1.87 8.24 9.65
N ASP A 41 -0.59 8.43 9.93
CA ASP A 41 0.50 7.52 9.56
C ASP A 41 0.66 6.41 10.61
N LEU A 42 0.98 5.17 10.18
CA LEU A 42 1.25 4.02 11.06
C LEU A 42 2.31 4.36 12.11
N HIS A 43 3.38 5.07 11.71
CA HIS A 43 4.44 5.47 12.61
C HIS A 43 3.98 6.48 13.65
N ALA A 44 3.14 7.45 13.23
CA ALA A 44 2.58 8.44 14.14
C ALA A 44 1.62 7.78 15.15
N ALA A 45 0.76 6.88 14.67
CA ALA A 45 -0.16 6.11 15.50
C ALA A 45 0.55 5.18 16.49
N LEU A 46 1.76 4.71 16.17
CA LEU A 46 2.57 3.87 17.07
C LEU A 46 3.28 4.66 18.19
N ARG A 47 3.40 5.99 18.08
CA ARG A 47 4.15 6.78 19.06
C ARG A 47 3.52 6.70 20.46
N GLY A 48 4.38 6.53 21.47
CA GLY A 48 3.98 6.42 22.87
C GLY A 48 3.43 5.04 23.26
N ALA A 49 3.27 4.12 22.31
CA ALA A 49 2.87 2.75 22.59
C ALA A 49 3.96 2.02 23.37
N ARG A 50 3.57 1.28 24.40
CA ARG A 50 4.49 0.53 25.26
C ARG A 50 4.06 -0.91 25.42
N ALA A 51 5.05 -1.79 25.47
CA ALA A 51 4.90 -3.20 25.83
C ALA A 51 5.73 -3.52 27.08
N LYS A 52 5.37 -4.60 27.77
CA LYS A 52 6.12 -5.11 28.91
C LYS A 52 7.37 -5.84 28.43
N GLY A 53 8.54 -5.33 28.77
CA GLY A 53 9.80 -6.04 28.52
C GLY A 53 10.25 -6.88 29.72
N ARG A 54 11.28 -7.71 29.51
CA ARG A 54 11.89 -8.55 30.56
C ARG A 54 12.54 -7.75 31.69
N LYS A 55 13.09 -6.58 31.38
CA LYS A 55 13.80 -5.72 32.35
C LYS A 55 13.10 -4.39 32.56
N THR A 56 12.71 -3.74 31.47
CA THR A 56 12.02 -2.45 31.44
C THR A 56 10.94 -2.51 30.39
N ASP A 57 9.97 -1.59 30.46
CA ASP A 57 9.01 -1.42 29.38
C ASP A 57 9.72 -1.06 28.07
N ILE A 58 9.15 -1.53 26.97
CA ILE A 58 9.65 -1.37 25.61
C ILE A 58 8.80 -0.29 24.94
N ASP A 59 9.42 0.78 24.47
CA ASP A 59 8.78 1.72 23.55
C ASP A 59 8.69 1.07 22.16
N LEU A 60 7.47 0.82 21.69
CA LEU A 60 7.25 0.07 20.46
C LEU A 60 7.67 0.84 19.20
N TYR A 61 7.60 2.17 19.22
CA TYR A 61 8.03 3.00 18.09
C TYR A 61 9.56 2.97 17.96
N GLU A 62 10.28 3.20 19.06
CA GLU A 62 11.74 3.10 19.07
C GLU A 62 12.20 1.68 18.74
N ARG A 63 11.51 0.67 19.28
CA ARG A 63 11.80 -0.73 18.99
C ARG A 63 11.63 -1.07 17.52
N PHE A 64 10.54 -0.65 16.89
CA PHE A 64 10.36 -0.87 15.47
C PHE A 64 11.46 -0.18 14.65
N GLY A 65 11.85 1.04 15.01
CA GLY A 65 12.97 1.74 14.37
C GLY A 65 14.29 0.94 14.43
N GLN A 66 14.57 0.30 15.57
CA GLN A 66 15.75 -0.57 15.73
C GLN A 66 15.65 -1.84 14.89
N ILE A 67 14.47 -2.48 14.86
CA ILE A 67 14.21 -3.68 14.04
C ILE A 67 14.37 -3.35 12.55
N LYS A 68 13.78 -2.24 12.10
CA LYS A 68 13.93 -1.72 10.73
C LYS A 68 15.40 -1.45 10.40
N GLY A 69 16.13 -0.79 11.30
CA GLY A 69 17.58 -0.59 11.11
C GLY A 69 18.37 -1.90 10.97
N ALA A 70 18.06 -2.91 11.79
CA ALA A 70 18.68 -4.22 11.72
C ALA A 70 18.26 -5.03 10.47
N ALA A 71 17.10 -4.74 9.89
CA ALA A 71 16.57 -5.46 8.73
C ALA A 71 17.45 -5.39 7.49
N GLY A 72 18.24 -4.31 7.35
CA GLY A 72 19.25 -4.22 6.30
C GLY A 72 20.21 -5.41 6.29
N ASP A 73 20.58 -5.96 7.44
CA ASP A 73 21.57 -7.03 7.53
C ASP A 73 21.00 -8.40 7.11
N TRP A 74 19.74 -8.68 7.43
CA TRP A 74 19.12 -9.97 7.18
C TRP A 74 18.19 -10.00 5.95
N LEU A 75 17.95 -8.85 5.30
CA LEU A 75 17.28 -8.76 4.00
C LEU A 75 18.24 -8.56 2.81
N LYS A 76 19.53 -8.24 3.04
CA LYS A 76 20.48 -7.86 1.98
C LYS A 76 20.65 -8.89 0.84
N ASP A 77 20.52 -10.18 1.17
CA ASP A 77 20.78 -11.27 0.22
C ASP A 77 19.49 -11.79 -0.44
N LEU A 78 18.34 -11.15 -0.20
CA LEU A 78 17.03 -11.58 -0.73
C LEU A 78 16.69 -11.05 -2.13
N GLY A 79 17.58 -10.26 -2.73
CA GLY A 79 17.39 -9.71 -4.07
C GLY A 79 16.11 -8.88 -4.16
N LYS A 80 15.16 -9.30 -5.03
CA LYS A 80 13.90 -8.56 -5.24
C LYS A 80 12.96 -8.54 -4.01
N ASN A 81 13.17 -9.46 -3.06
CA ASN A 81 12.43 -9.56 -1.80
C ASN A 81 13.24 -8.96 -0.62
N GLY A 82 14.24 -8.12 -0.93
CA GLY A 82 15.10 -7.47 0.05
C GLY A 82 14.48 -6.22 0.68
N TYR A 83 15.33 -5.43 1.33
CA TYR A 83 14.92 -4.30 2.17
C TYR A 83 14.00 -3.29 1.45
N GLU A 84 14.32 -2.93 0.21
CA GLU A 84 13.51 -1.97 -0.58
C GLU A 84 12.09 -2.46 -0.86
N HIS A 85 11.87 -3.77 -0.93
CA HIS A 85 10.54 -4.35 -1.09
C HIS A 85 9.71 -4.19 0.19
N SER A 86 10.30 -4.47 1.36
CA SER A 86 9.66 -4.20 2.65
C SER A 86 9.32 -2.72 2.85
N GLU A 87 10.17 -1.80 2.39
CA GLU A 87 9.87 -0.36 2.45
C GLU A 87 8.65 0.03 1.60
N ARG A 88 8.50 -0.57 0.41
CA ARG A 88 7.30 -0.33 -0.42
C ARG A 88 6.05 -0.95 0.19
N ILE A 89 6.15 -2.16 0.74
CA ILE A 89 5.05 -2.77 1.51
C ILE A 89 4.64 -1.86 2.68
N GLU A 90 5.58 -1.30 3.42
CA GLU A 90 5.28 -0.35 4.52
C GLU A 90 4.49 0.87 4.00
N GLN A 91 4.84 1.40 2.83
CA GLN A 91 4.10 2.51 2.21
C GLN A 91 2.67 2.10 1.82
N TYR A 92 2.50 0.93 1.20
CA TYR A 92 1.16 0.42 0.87
C TYR A 92 0.32 0.17 2.13
N LEU A 93 0.92 -0.41 3.18
CA LEU A 93 0.25 -0.63 4.46
C LEU A 93 -0.15 0.70 5.10
N THR A 94 0.68 1.73 5.01
CA THR A 94 0.34 3.07 5.51
C THR A 94 -0.94 3.58 4.85
N GLU A 95 -1.06 3.47 3.53
CA GLU A 95 -2.29 3.87 2.82
C GLU A 95 -3.48 2.97 3.15
N LEU A 96 -3.29 1.64 3.18
CA LEU A 96 -4.35 0.67 3.48
C LEU A 96 -4.92 0.82 4.90
N THR A 97 -4.15 1.38 5.83
CA THR A 97 -4.53 1.43 7.24
C THR A 97 -5.10 2.77 7.68
N LYS A 98 -5.03 3.84 6.87
CA LYS A 98 -5.54 5.18 7.21
C LYS A 98 -6.95 5.15 7.81
N LYS A 99 -7.92 4.58 7.11
CA LYS A 99 -9.31 4.49 7.61
C LYS A 99 -9.47 3.57 8.82
N LEU A 100 -8.65 2.54 8.95
CA LEU A 100 -8.69 1.70 10.13
C LEU A 100 -8.23 2.48 11.36
N ILE A 101 -7.17 3.29 11.23
CA ILE A 101 -6.67 4.17 12.29
C ILE A 101 -7.71 5.24 12.63
N GLU A 102 -8.29 5.92 11.63
CA GLU A 102 -9.32 6.95 11.83
C GLU A 102 -10.55 6.43 12.60
N ARG A 103 -10.92 5.16 12.39
CA ARG A 103 -12.08 4.52 13.02
C ARG A 103 -11.75 3.69 14.26
N ASP A 104 -10.51 3.77 14.77
CA ASP A 104 -10.05 2.99 15.93
C ASP A 104 -10.22 1.47 15.75
N LEU A 105 -10.03 1.01 14.51
CA LEU A 105 -10.12 -0.40 14.11
C LEU A 105 -8.75 -1.07 14.02
N LEU A 106 -7.68 -0.40 14.43
CA LEU A 106 -6.31 -0.93 14.42
C LEU A 106 -5.58 -0.45 15.66
N THR A 107 -5.28 -1.37 16.58
CA THR A 107 -4.63 -1.01 17.85
C THR A 107 -3.15 -0.74 17.65
N GLN A 108 -2.51 -0.03 18.60
CA GLN A 108 -1.07 0.24 18.52
C GLN A 108 -0.22 -1.05 18.51
N ALA A 109 -0.67 -2.09 19.23
CA ALA A 109 -0.02 -3.40 19.22
C ALA A 109 -0.18 -4.11 17.86
N GLU A 110 -1.34 -4.01 17.24
CA GLU A 110 -1.57 -4.52 15.88
C GLU A 110 -0.70 -3.79 14.85
N ILE A 111 -0.58 -2.46 14.96
CA ILE A 111 0.32 -1.64 14.13
C ILE A 111 1.77 -2.13 14.26
N PHE A 112 2.24 -2.33 15.49
CA PHE A 112 3.60 -2.85 15.72
C PHE A 112 3.83 -4.21 15.07
N VAL A 113 2.89 -5.15 15.26
CA VAL A 113 2.97 -6.51 14.67
C VAL A 113 2.98 -6.44 13.15
N LEU A 114 2.11 -5.62 12.55
CA LEU A 114 1.99 -5.46 11.10
C LEU A 114 3.27 -4.87 10.50
N LEU A 115 3.82 -3.83 11.12
CA LEU A 115 5.09 -3.20 10.71
C LEU A 115 6.26 -4.18 10.81
N CYS A 116 6.36 -4.96 11.90
CA CYS A 116 7.37 -6.02 12.00
C CYS A 116 7.21 -7.07 10.89
N ALA A 117 5.97 -7.50 10.62
CA ALA A 117 5.68 -8.49 9.60
C ALA A 117 6.05 -8.01 8.18
N ALA A 118 5.85 -6.73 7.86
CA ALA A 118 6.27 -6.14 6.59
C ALA A 118 7.76 -6.37 6.28
N TYR A 119 8.61 -6.36 7.30
CA TYR A 119 10.04 -6.65 7.13
C TYR A 119 10.36 -8.14 7.25
N MET A 120 9.57 -8.92 7.98
CA MET A 120 9.93 -10.31 8.30
C MET A 120 9.26 -11.38 7.45
N HIS A 121 8.26 -11.04 6.63
CA HIS A 121 7.46 -12.05 5.91
C HIS A 121 8.26 -12.92 4.93
N ASP A 122 9.33 -12.36 4.35
CA ASP A 122 10.14 -12.99 3.31
C ASP A 122 11.54 -13.48 3.74
N ILE A 123 11.89 -13.37 5.02
CA ILE A 123 13.21 -13.79 5.51
C ILE A 123 13.49 -15.28 5.28
N GLY A 124 12.45 -16.10 5.16
CA GLY A 124 12.51 -17.52 4.86
C GLY A 124 12.94 -17.84 3.43
N TYR A 125 13.10 -16.86 2.53
CA TYR A 125 13.66 -17.09 1.19
C TYR A 125 15.11 -17.56 1.26
N TRP A 126 15.90 -17.08 2.21
CA TRP A 126 17.29 -17.49 2.34
C TRP A 126 17.40 -18.80 3.11
N GLN A 127 17.81 -19.87 2.42
CA GLN A 127 18.01 -21.17 3.05
C GLN A 127 19.21 -21.91 2.43
N ASN A 128 20.12 -22.39 3.27
CA ASN A 128 21.32 -23.14 2.87
C ASN A 128 22.22 -22.37 1.86
N GLY A 129 22.31 -21.05 2.02
CA GLY A 129 23.16 -20.19 1.18
C GLY A 129 22.58 -19.87 -0.20
N GLN A 130 21.29 -20.15 -0.43
CA GLN A 130 20.60 -19.91 -1.69
C GLN A 130 19.16 -19.43 -1.47
N LEU A 131 18.58 -18.79 -2.49
CA LEU A 131 17.17 -18.38 -2.50
C LEU A 131 16.26 -19.57 -2.80
N GLN A 132 15.25 -19.78 -1.96
CA GLN A 132 14.25 -20.83 -2.10
C GLN A 132 12.85 -20.26 -1.92
N ALA A 133 12.06 -20.22 -2.99
CA ALA A 133 10.70 -19.70 -2.92
C ALA A 133 9.72 -20.66 -2.23
N LYS A 134 9.81 -21.96 -2.51
CA LYS A 134 8.87 -22.95 -1.96
C LYS A 134 9.02 -23.05 -0.44
N GLY A 135 7.93 -22.86 0.29
CA GLY A 135 7.89 -22.98 1.76
C GLY A 135 8.51 -21.81 2.52
N HIS A 136 8.83 -20.69 1.86
CA HIS A 136 9.38 -19.52 2.54
C HIS A 136 8.47 -18.96 3.65
N PRO A 137 7.12 -18.93 3.55
CA PRO A 137 6.30 -18.32 4.61
C PRO A 137 6.38 -19.08 5.93
N GLU A 138 6.34 -20.41 5.87
CA GLU A 138 6.51 -21.29 7.03
C GLU A 138 7.92 -21.15 7.63
N ARG A 139 8.94 -21.05 6.79
CA ARG A 139 10.31 -20.80 7.25
C ARG A 139 10.47 -19.44 7.90
N SER A 140 9.88 -18.38 7.35
CA SER A 140 9.89 -17.04 7.94
C SER A 140 9.30 -17.09 9.35
N ARG A 141 8.11 -17.68 9.49
CA ARG A 141 7.49 -17.90 10.80
C ARG A 141 8.42 -18.65 11.76
N LYS A 142 8.97 -19.78 11.33
CA LYS A 142 9.86 -20.60 12.15
C LYS A 142 11.11 -19.82 12.58
N LEU A 143 11.71 -19.04 11.69
CA LEU A 143 12.86 -18.20 12.01
C LEU A 143 12.53 -17.14 13.08
N ILE A 144 11.37 -16.49 12.99
CA ILE A 144 10.91 -15.50 13.98
C ILE A 144 10.70 -16.16 15.34
N GLU A 145 10.03 -17.31 15.37
CA GLU A 145 9.71 -18.04 16.61
C GLU A 145 10.96 -18.69 17.25
N ASP A 146 11.87 -19.25 16.46
CA ASP A 146 13.08 -19.92 16.96
C ASP A 146 14.20 -18.92 17.33
N ARG A 147 14.18 -17.71 16.76
CA ARG A 147 15.24 -16.69 16.95
C ARG A 147 14.70 -15.29 17.24
N PRO A 148 13.83 -15.11 18.26
CA PRO A 148 13.27 -13.80 18.59
C PRO A 148 14.34 -12.78 19.01
N ASP A 149 15.49 -13.22 19.50
CA ASP A 149 16.62 -12.34 19.81
C ASP A 149 17.23 -11.69 18.55
N THR A 150 17.16 -12.38 17.41
CA THR A 150 17.66 -11.85 16.13
C THR A 150 16.68 -10.87 15.51
N TYR A 151 15.38 -11.24 15.47
CA TYR A 151 14.40 -10.48 14.70
C TYR A 151 13.61 -9.46 15.54
N LEU A 152 13.42 -9.72 16.84
CA LEU A 152 12.68 -8.87 17.76
C LEU A 152 13.54 -8.32 18.91
N LEU A 153 14.86 -8.53 18.82
CA LEU A 153 15.88 -7.98 19.74
C LEU A 153 15.78 -8.48 21.20
N GLY A 154 15.00 -9.54 21.45
CA GLY A 154 15.17 -10.46 22.59
C GLY A 154 14.70 -10.05 23.98
N ASP A 155 14.09 -8.87 24.13
CA ASP A 155 13.63 -8.35 25.43
C ASP A 155 12.13 -8.50 25.67
N PHE A 156 11.37 -8.98 24.69
CA PHE A 156 9.99 -9.40 24.91
C PHE A 156 9.93 -10.69 25.78
N PRO A 157 9.09 -10.72 26.83
CA PRO A 157 8.96 -11.89 27.69
C PRO A 157 8.04 -12.96 27.07
N SER A 158 8.23 -14.21 27.49
CA SER A 158 7.32 -15.31 27.16
C SER A 158 6.37 -15.54 28.33
N LEU A 159 5.13 -15.04 28.22
CA LEU A 159 4.09 -15.27 29.22
C LEU A 159 3.37 -16.59 28.93
N GLY A 160 3.70 -17.64 29.68
CA GLY A 160 2.98 -18.94 29.60
C GLY A 160 3.47 -19.91 28.51
N GLY A 161 4.63 -19.68 27.90
CA GLY A 161 5.24 -20.56 26.89
C GLY A 161 6.74 -20.33 26.70
N ALA A 162 7.37 -21.10 25.80
CA ALA A 162 8.79 -20.91 25.46
C ALA A 162 9.02 -19.72 24.50
N ILE A 163 8.08 -19.49 23.58
CA ILE A 163 8.18 -18.48 22.53
C ILE A 163 7.45 -17.21 22.99
N PRO A 164 8.05 -16.01 22.87
CA PRO A 164 7.37 -14.75 23.17
C PRO A 164 6.07 -14.59 22.37
N GLY A 165 5.02 -14.06 22.98
CA GLY A 165 3.71 -13.92 22.32
C GLY A 165 3.80 -13.07 21.05
N VAL A 166 4.55 -11.96 21.11
CA VAL A 166 4.83 -11.10 19.95
C VAL A 166 5.51 -11.84 18.80
N ALA A 167 6.40 -12.80 19.08
CA ALA A 167 7.07 -13.60 18.05
C ALA A 167 6.07 -14.54 17.35
N GLN A 168 5.16 -15.12 18.12
CA GLN A 168 4.05 -15.91 17.57
C GLN A 168 3.09 -15.02 16.76
N ALA A 169 2.78 -13.81 17.24
CA ALA A 169 1.90 -12.87 16.55
C ALA A 169 2.48 -12.47 15.18
N VAL A 170 3.73 -11.98 15.16
CA VAL A 170 4.42 -11.62 13.91
C VAL A 170 4.59 -12.85 13.02
N GLY A 171 4.96 -14.00 13.58
CA GLY A 171 5.11 -15.25 12.84
C GLY A 171 3.81 -15.72 12.17
N TRP A 172 2.65 -15.60 12.85
CA TRP A 172 1.35 -15.90 12.26
C TRP A 172 0.97 -14.92 11.15
N VAL A 173 1.23 -13.62 11.32
CA VAL A 173 0.96 -12.61 10.30
C VAL A 173 1.83 -12.83 9.06
N CYS A 174 3.13 -13.08 9.28
CA CYS A 174 4.06 -13.48 8.23
C CYS A 174 3.59 -14.77 7.56
N TYR A 175 3.23 -15.82 8.28
CA TYR A 175 2.77 -17.05 7.62
C TYR A 175 1.47 -16.82 6.83
N GLY A 176 0.62 -15.97 7.39
CA GLY A 176 -0.64 -15.55 6.82
C GLY A 176 -0.52 -14.81 5.49
N HIS A 177 0.64 -14.35 5.03
CA HIS A 177 0.75 -13.66 3.72
C HIS A 177 0.66 -14.59 2.49
N THR A 178 0.77 -15.90 2.68
CA THR A 178 0.76 -16.88 1.57
C THR A 178 -0.61 -16.99 0.88
N GLU A 179 -0.69 -17.65 -0.28
CA GLU A 179 -1.95 -17.88 -0.99
C GLU A 179 -2.95 -18.74 -0.20
N GLU A 180 -4.25 -18.57 -0.51
CA GLU A 180 -5.35 -19.29 0.16
C GLU A 180 -5.25 -20.82 0.02
N ALA A 181 -4.68 -21.31 -1.07
CA ALA A 181 -4.45 -22.75 -1.28
C ALA A 181 -3.37 -23.35 -0.38
N TYR A 182 -2.44 -22.53 0.14
CA TYR A 182 -1.37 -22.97 1.03
C TYR A 182 -1.78 -22.82 2.49
N LEU A 183 -2.24 -21.63 2.89
CA LEU A 183 -2.81 -21.38 4.21
C LEU A 183 -4.06 -20.50 4.06
N PRO A 184 -5.26 -21.09 4.19
CA PRO A 184 -6.49 -20.30 4.23
C PRO A 184 -6.46 -19.27 5.36
N LEU A 185 -6.84 -18.02 5.08
CA LEU A 185 -6.85 -16.96 6.12
C LEU A 185 -7.72 -17.33 7.32
N LEU A 186 -8.75 -18.16 7.13
CA LEU A 186 -9.59 -18.65 8.22
C LEU A 186 -8.79 -19.40 9.29
N GLN A 187 -7.67 -20.02 8.92
CA GLN A 187 -6.78 -20.73 9.86
C GLN A 187 -5.87 -19.77 10.64
N VAL A 188 -5.70 -18.53 10.17
CA VAL A 188 -5.00 -17.50 10.94
C VAL A 188 -5.91 -17.05 12.09
N PRO A 189 -5.40 -16.97 13.34
CA PRO A 189 -6.18 -16.52 14.48
C PRO A 189 -6.76 -15.11 14.27
N ASN A 190 -8.07 -14.94 14.44
CA ASN A 190 -8.72 -13.63 14.51
C ASN A 190 -8.85 -13.09 15.94
N SER A 191 -8.42 -13.88 16.92
CA SER A 191 -8.37 -13.53 18.34
C SER A 191 -7.09 -14.11 18.93
N PHE A 192 -6.16 -13.23 19.27
CA PHE A 192 -4.87 -13.59 19.85
C PHE A 192 -4.57 -12.66 21.03
N ALA A 193 -4.35 -13.24 22.21
CA ALA A 193 -4.06 -12.49 23.42
C ALA A 193 -2.57 -12.60 23.76
N ASP A 194 -1.91 -11.45 23.92
CA ASP A 194 -0.56 -11.38 24.47
C ASP A 194 -0.45 -10.20 25.44
N GLN A 195 -0.58 -10.52 26.73
CA GLN A 195 -0.53 -9.55 27.82
C GLN A 195 0.85 -8.88 27.99
N SER A 196 1.89 -9.37 27.30
CA SER A 196 3.17 -8.66 27.26
C SER A 196 3.17 -7.53 26.25
N LEU A 197 2.36 -7.64 25.19
CA LEU A 197 2.31 -6.66 24.11
C LEU A 197 1.17 -5.65 24.29
N SER A 198 -0.03 -6.11 24.66
CA SER A 198 -1.18 -5.26 24.97
C SER A 198 -2.22 -6.01 25.83
N SER A 199 -3.06 -5.27 26.54
CA SER A 199 -4.26 -5.83 27.19
C SER A 199 -5.37 -6.20 26.20
N GLU A 200 -5.29 -5.69 24.97
CA GLU A 200 -6.27 -5.91 23.91
C GLU A 200 -6.06 -7.26 23.20
N ILE A 201 -7.14 -7.77 22.60
CA ILE A 201 -7.09 -8.95 21.74
C ILE A 201 -6.72 -8.51 20.33
N LEU A 202 -5.66 -9.09 19.78
CA LEU A 202 -5.18 -8.80 18.43
C LEU A 202 -5.91 -9.67 17.40
N ASN A 203 -6.20 -9.10 16.23
CA ASN A 203 -6.78 -9.83 15.11
C ASN A 203 -5.70 -10.10 14.05
N LEU A 204 -4.94 -11.18 14.23
CA LEU A 204 -3.82 -11.53 13.33
C LEU A 204 -4.29 -11.84 11.91
N ARG A 205 -5.51 -12.35 11.74
CA ARG A 205 -6.13 -12.57 10.42
C ARG A 205 -6.31 -11.27 9.64
N LYS A 206 -6.80 -10.21 10.30
CA LYS A 206 -6.91 -8.85 9.71
C LYS A 206 -5.55 -8.35 9.25
N LEU A 207 -4.51 -8.50 10.10
CA LEU A 207 -3.15 -8.07 9.75
C LEU A 207 -2.56 -8.87 8.59
N SER A 208 -2.83 -10.19 8.55
CA SER A 208 -2.41 -11.05 7.45
C SER A 208 -3.07 -10.65 6.13
N ALA A 209 -4.37 -10.33 6.15
CA ALA A 209 -5.09 -9.87 4.97
C ALA A 209 -4.55 -8.51 4.47
N LEU A 210 -4.20 -7.58 5.36
CA LEU A 210 -3.55 -6.32 5.00
C LEU A 210 -2.16 -6.57 4.38
N LEU A 211 -1.36 -7.44 4.99
CA LEU A 211 -0.03 -7.79 4.49
C LEU A 211 -0.11 -8.47 3.11
N ARG A 212 -1.03 -9.41 2.90
CA ARG A 212 -1.31 -10.01 1.58
C ARG A 212 -1.57 -8.96 0.52
N LEU A 213 -2.44 -7.99 0.81
CA LEU A 213 -2.80 -6.96 -0.16
C LEU A 213 -1.63 -6.03 -0.46
N ALA A 214 -0.83 -5.67 0.55
CA ALA A 214 0.34 -4.83 0.36
C ALA A 214 1.46 -5.54 -0.42
N ASP A 215 1.67 -6.83 -0.14
CA ASP A 215 2.64 -7.67 -0.85
C ASP A 215 2.25 -7.87 -2.32
N GLU A 216 1.01 -8.26 -2.60
CA GLU A 216 0.49 -8.38 -3.96
C GLU A 216 0.44 -7.03 -4.70
N ALA A 217 0.29 -5.91 -3.99
CA ALA A 217 0.40 -4.57 -4.58
C ALA A 217 1.84 -4.19 -4.95
N ASP A 218 2.85 -4.72 -4.25
CA ASP A 218 4.24 -4.53 -4.65
C ASP A 218 4.69 -5.49 -5.77
N ASP A 219 4.04 -6.67 -5.88
CA ASP A 219 4.50 -7.88 -6.60
C ASP A 219 5.56 -7.54 -7.68
N PRO A 220 6.85 -7.57 -7.27
CA PRO A 220 7.92 -7.06 -8.09
C PRO A 220 8.21 -8.06 -9.21
N TYR A 221 7.86 -7.65 -10.43
CA TYR A 221 8.47 -8.09 -11.68
C TYR A 221 8.34 -9.59 -11.98
N ILE A 222 7.20 -10.00 -12.52
CA ILE A 222 7.22 -11.15 -13.43
C ILE A 222 7.84 -10.69 -14.75
N ARG A 223 8.99 -11.29 -15.09
CA ARG A 223 9.43 -11.42 -16.47
C ARG A 223 8.75 -12.67 -17.03
N HIS A 224 7.99 -12.51 -18.12
CA HIS A 224 7.29 -13.63 -18.77
C HIS A 224 8.28 -14.71 -19.29
N SER A 225 9.56 -14.33 -19.46
CA SER A 225 10.77 -15.16 -19.59
C SER A 225 12.02 -14.29 -19.35
N GLU A 226 13.24 -14.85 -19.20
CA GLU A 226 14.50 -14.06 -19.10
C GLU A 226 14.71 -13.06 -20.27
N HIS A 227 13.96 -13.20 -21.37
CA HIS A 227 14.14 -12.48 -22.62
C HIS A 227 12.97 -11.59 -23.06
N GLU A 228 11.83 -11.56 -22.36
CA GLU A 228 10.69 -10.72 -22.75
C GLU A 228 10.59 -9.41 -21.95
N THR A 229 10.71 -8.31 -22.68
CA THR A 229 10.40 -6.94 -22.24
C THR A 229 9.02 -6.53 -22.77
N PRO A 230 8.14 -5.90 -21.97
CA PRO A 230 8.34 -5.39 -20.60
C PRO A 230 7.90 -6.36 -19.48
N SER A 231 8.44 -6.18 -18.27
CA SER A 231 7.92 -6.81 -17.06
C SER A 231 6.47 -6.39 -16.78
N ILE A 232 5.70 -7.22 -16.08
CA ILE A 232 4.33 -6.87 -15.65
C ILE A 232 4.30 -5.53 -14.87
N ARG A 233 5.34 -5.22 -14.07
CA ARG A 233 5.46 -3.91 -13.39
C ARG A 233 5.61 -2.72 -14.34
N ALA A 234 6.26 -2.88 -15.50
CA ALA A 234 6.26 -1.84 -16.52
C ALA A 234 4.88 -1.68 -17.19
N MET A 235 4.03 -2.70 -17.09
CA MET A 235 2.62 -2.66 -17.50
C MET A 235 1.69 -2.19 -16.39
N ILE A 236 2.04 -2.26 -15.10
CA ILE A 236 1.24 -1.72 -13.97
C ILE A 236 1.95 -0.48 -13.42
N PRO A 237 1.82 0.67 -14.09
CA PRO A 237 2.51 1.88 -13.65
C PRO A 237 2.04 2.37 -12.28
N LEU A 238 0.89 1.90 -11.76
CA LEU A 238 0.31 2.48 -10.55
C LEU A 238 -0.67 1.58 -9.81
N VAL A 239 -0.46 1.45 -8.49
CA VAL A 239 -1.48 1.02 -7.52
C VAL A 239 -1.87 2.24 -6.69
N LYS A 240 -3.14 2.65 -6.73
CA LYS A 240 -3.69 3.65 -5.81
C LYS A 240 -4.54 2.98 -4.76
N ILE A 241 -4.20 3.20 -3.51
CA ILE A 241 -5.06 2.86 -2.38
C ILE A 241 -5.80 4.13 -2.01
N GLY A 242 -7.08 4.16 -2.36
CA GLY A 242 -8.03 5.13 -1.84
C GLY A 242 -8.64 4.63 -0.54
N GLU A 243 -9.39 5.50 0.12
CA GLU A 243 -10.01 5.28 1.42
C GLU A 243 -10.64 3.88 1.63
N GLU A 244 -11.32 3.32 0.63
CA GLU A 244 -11.90 1.96 0.68
C GLU A 244 -11.78 1.25 -0.69
N THR A 245 -10.89 1.74 -1.56
CA THR A 245 -10.75 1.24 -2.93
C THR A 245 -9.30 1.00 -3.26
N ILE A 246 -8.98 -0.21 -3.69
CA ILE A 246 -7.66 -0.51 -4.25
C ILE A 246 -7.81 -0.46 -5.77
N ARG A 247 -7.20 0.55 -6.41
CA ARG A 247 -7.23 0.74 -7.86
C ARG A 247 -5.91 0.34 -8.46
N TRP A 248 -5.93 -0.64 -9.35
CA TRP A 248 -4.76 -1.06 -10.10
C TRP A 248 -4.88 -0.57 -11.53
N TYR A 249 -3.91 0.23 -11.94
CA TYR A 249 -3.83 0.78 -13.27
C TYR A 249 -2.80 0.02 -14.08
N TRP A 250 -3.19 -0.44 -15.27
CA TRP A 250 -2.22 -0.96 -16.25
C TRP A 250 -2.08 -0.04 -17.47
N ARG A 251 -0.99 -0.16 -18.24
CA ARG A 251 -0.83 0.43 -19.56
C ARG A 251 -1.34 -0.55 -20.61
N GLN A 252 -2.13 -0.07 -21.56
CA GLN A 252 -2.40 -0.82 -22.78
C GLN A 252 -1.09 -1.01 -23.56
N ALA A 253 -0.54 -2.22 -23.53
CA ALA A 253 0.59 -2.61 -24.36
C ALA A 253 0.11 -2.93 -25.78
N GLY A 254 -0.39 -1.93 -26.51
CA GLY A 254 -0.47 -1.92 -27.98
C GLY A 254 -1.16 -3.07 -28.72
N ALA A 255 -1.91 -3.96 -28.06
CA ALA A 255 -2.64 -5.05 -28.69
C ALA A 255 -4.07 -5.08 -28.18
N ASN A 256 -5.00 -5.46 -29.07
CA ASN A 256 -6.41 -5.74 -28.76
C ASN A 256 -6.61 -6.94 -27.79
N ASP A 257 -5.59 -7.32 -27.02
CA ASP A 257 -5.63 -8.38 -26.02
C ASP A 257 -4.82 -7.96 -24.76
N PRO A 258 -5.44 -7.81 -23.58
CA PRO A 258 -4.77 -7.55 -22.31
C PRO A 258 -4.16 -8.83 -21.67
N GLY A 259 -3.89 -9.87 -22.48
CA GLY A 259 -3.67 -11.25 -22.08
C GLY A 259 -2.74 -11.51 -20.88
N PRO A 260 -1.48 -11.05 -20.87
CA PRO A 260 -0.52 -11.35 -19.80
C PRO A 260 -0.93 -10.85 -18.41
N TRP A 261 -1.30 -9.58 -18.31
CA TRP A 261 -1.69 -8.96 -17.04
C TRP A 261 -3.02 -9.49 -16.54
N VAL A 262 -4.02 -9.59 -17.42
CA VAL A 262 -5.33 -10.13 -17.03
C VAL A 262 -5.22 -11.60 -16.63
N ARG A 263 -4.34 -12.39 -17.25
CA ARG A 263 -4.07 -13.78 -16.81
C ARG A 263 -3.43 -13.80 -15.42
N HIS A 264 -2.38 -13.01 -15.18
CA HIS A 264 -1.75 -12.93 -13.87
C HIS A 264 -2.73 -12.45 -12.79
N LEU A 265 -3.55 -11.45 -13.09
CA LEU A 265 -4.61 -11.03 -12.18
C LEU A 265 -5.64 -12.13 -11.91
N LYS A 266 -6.01 -12.92 -12.92
CA LYS A 266 -6.90 -14.08 -12.72
C LYS A 266 -6.23 -15.16 -11.86
N GLU A 267 -4.92 -15.34 -11.98
CA GLU A 267 -4.14 -16.24 -11.12
C GLU A 267 -4.12 -15.73 -9.67
N LYS A 268 -3.92 -14.42 -9.47
CA LYS A 268 -3.88 -13.75 -8.16
C LYS A 268 -5.26 -13.35 -7.61
N GLN A 269 -6.32 -13.53 -8.39
CA GLN A 269 -7.66 -13.06 -8.05
C GLN A 269 -8.15 -13.65 -6.73
N SER A 270 -7.84 -14.92 -6.48
CA SER A 270 -8.21 -15.59 -5.22
C SER A 270 -7.60 -14.88 -4.01
N ILE A 271 -6.32 -14.50 -4.08
CA ILE A 271 -5.61 -13.82 -2.98
C ILE A 271 -6.23 -12.45 -2.72
N LEU A 272 -6.43 -11.66 -3.77
CA LEU A 272 -6.95 -10.30 -3.67
C LEU A 272 -8.41 -10.28 -3.17
N VAL A 273 -9.29 -11.08 -3.79
CA VAL A 273 -10.71 -11.13 -3.44
C VAL A 273 -10.90 -11.66 -2.02
N THR A 274 -10.23 -12.76 -1.68
CA THR A 274 -10.36 -13.33 -0.34
C THR A 274 -9.86 -12.38 0.74
N SER A 275 -8.73 -11.70 0.53
CA SER A 275 -8.23 -10.71 1.49
C SER A 275 -9.19 -9.54 1.66
N ILE A 276 -9.75 -9.02 0.56
CA ILE A 276 -10.75 -7.93 0.57
C ILE A 276 -12.03 -8.35 1.29
N ASP A 277 -12.54 -9.55 1.02
CA ASP A 277 -13.76 -10.06 1.65
C ASP A 277 -13.55 -10.24 3.16
N TYR A 278 -12.40 -10.78 3.59
CA TYR A 278 -12.06 -10.84 5.02
C TYR A 278 -11.99 -9.46 5.66
N LEU A 279 -11.37 -8.47 4.99
CA LEU A 279 -11.32 -7.11 5.53
C LEU A 279 -12.71 -6.50 5.61
N ARG A 280 -13.57 -6.69 4.60
CA ARG A 280 -14.97 -6.24 4.64
C ARG A 280 -15.72 -6.84 5.82
N ASP A 281 -15.61 -8.15 6.01
CA ASP A 281 -16.29 -8.87 7.09
C ASP A 281 -15.78 -8.46 8.48
N LEU A 282 -14.47 -8.22 8.63
CA LEU A 282 -13.86 -7.89 9.92
C LEU A 282 -13.97 -6.41 10.30
N THR A 283 -14.09 -5.51 9.32
CA THR A 283 -14.02 -4.05 9.54
C THR A 283 -15.33 -3.32 9.22
N ASN A 284 -16.27 -3.97 8.52
CA ASN A 284 -17.48 -3.36 7.98
C ASN A 284 -17.20 -2.11 7.11
N LEU A 285 -16.04 -2.08 6.46
CA LEU A 285 -15.64 -1.07 5.48
C LEU A 285 -15.93 -1.57 4.06
N GLY A 286 -16.31 -0.67 3.16
CA GLY A 286 -16.63 -0.99 1.77
C GLY A 286 -15.39 -1.21 0.92
N TRP A 287 -14.57 -2.22 1.22
CA TRP A 287 -13.37 -2.52 0.43
C TRP A 287 -13.73 -3.03 -0.97
N TYR A 288 -13.23 -2.38 -2.03
CA TYR A 288 -13.42 -2.82 -3.41
C TYR A 288 -12.11 -2.83 -4.22
N LEU A 289 -11.92 -3.87 -5.04
CA LEU A 289 -10.87 -3.92 -6.06
C LEU A 289 -11.40 -3.32 -7.36
N VAL A 290 -10.67 -2.36 -7.92
CA VAL A 290 -10.98 -1.76 -9.21
C VAL A 290 -9.78 -1.94 -10.13
N LEU A 291 -10.06 -2.49 -11.32
CA LEU A 291 -9.07 -2.78 -12.34
C LEU A 291 -9.29 -1.84 -13.52
N GLU A 292 -8.36 -0.91 -13.77
CA GLU A 292 -8.46 0.10 -14.84
C GLU A 292 -7.30 0.05 -15.86
N PRO A 293 -7.58 0.04 -17.18
CA PRO A 293 -6.58 -0.11 -18.25
C PRO A 293 -5.71 1.11 -18.56
N GLN A 294 -5.85 2.20 -17.79
CA GLN A 294 -5.10 3.44 -18.01
C GLN A 294 -4.88 4.16 -16.68
N VAL A 295 -3.67 4.67 -16.45
CA VAL A 295 -3.48 5.73 -15.43
C VAL A 295 -4.29 6.92 -15.91
N PRO A 296 -5.18 7.54 -15.11
CA PRO A 296 -5.77 8.81 -15.49
C PRO A 296 -4.61 9.75 -15.76
N GLU A 297 -4.48 10.13 -17.03
CA GLU A 297 -3.42 11.00 -17.54
C GLU A 297 -3.18 12.10 -16.50
N MET A 298 -1.96 12.17 -15.96
CA MET A 298 -1.57 13.19 -15.00
C MET A 298 -2.12 14.51 -15.51
N ALA A 299 -2.97 15.13 -14.67
CA ALA A 299 -3.72 16.34 -14.93
C ALA A 299 -3.16 17.12 -16.14
N LEU A 300 -3.99 17.23 -17.19
CA LEU A 300 -3.85 18.36 -18.11
C LEU A 300 -3.52 19.58 -17.25
N PRO A 301 -2.47 20.35 -17.56
CA PRO A 301 -2.06 21.48 -16.74
C PRO A 301 -3.33 22.26 -16.41
N LEU A 302 -3.61 22.42 -15.11
CA LEU A 302 -4.78 23.17 -14.69
C LEU A 302 -4.73 24.48 -15.47
N PRO A 303 -5.81 24.85 -16.18
CA PRO A 303 -5.82 26.08 -16.92
C PRO A 303 -5.36 27.20 -16.00
N GLU A 304 -4.51 28.10 -16.50
CA GLU A 304 -3.91 29.18 -15.70
C GLU A 304 -4.97 30.07 -15.04
N LYS A 305 -6.20 30.01 -15.57
CA LYS A 305 -7.38 30.68 -15.04
C LYS A 305 -8.37 29.64 -14.50
N PRO A 306 -9.07 29.94 -13.39
CA PRO A 306 -10.24 29.18 -12.96
C PRO A 306 -11.20 28.96 -14.13
N SER A 307 -11.63 27.73 -14.35
CA SER A 307 -12.53 27.38 -15.46
C SER A 307 -13.93 27.06 -14.97
N ILE A 308 -14.93 27.47 -15.75
CA ILE A 308 -16.34 27.13 -15.52
C ILE A 308 -16.89 26.52 -16.80
N ALA A 309 -17.44 25.31 -16.71
CA ALA A 309 -18.21 24.69 -17.78
C ALA A 309 -19.69 25.01 -17.61
N VAL A 310 -20.32 25.57 -18.64
CA VAL A 310 -21.77 25.82 -18.66
C VAL A 310 -22.42 24.74 -19.52
N LEU A 311 -23.10 23.80 -18.89
CA LEU A 311 -23.83 22.76 -19.60
C LEU A 311 -25.19 23.29 -20.10
N PRO A 312 -25.71 22.77 -21.24
CA PRO A 312 -27.04 23.11 -21.70
C PRO A 312 -28.10 22.82 -20.64
N PHE A 313 -29.04 23.74 -20.45
CA PHE A 313 -30.17 23.48 -19.56
C PHE A 313 -31.18 22.57 -20.24
N THR A 314 -31.62 21.55 -19.53
CA THR A 314 -32.72 20.70 -20.00
C THR A 314 -34.06 21.37 -19.70
N ASN A 315 -34.92 21.52 -20.71
CA ASN A 315 -36.31 21.92 -20.51
C ASN A 315 -37.11 20.79 -19.84
N MET A 316 -37.44 20.95 -18.56
CA MET A 316 -38.22 19.97 -17.80
C MET A 316 -39.75 20.15 -17.93
N SER A 317 -40.23 21.19 -18.63
CA SER A 317 -41.67 21.47 -18.75
C SER A 317 -42.39 20.55 -19.74
N GLY A 318 -41.67 19.91 -20.67
CA GLY A 318 -42.23 19.08 -21.74
C GLY A 318 -42.81 19.86 -22.92
N GLU A 319 -42.91 21.19 -22.83
CA GLU A 319 -43.35 22.05 -23.92
C GLU A 319 -42.19 22.38 -24.87
N LYS A 320 -42.14 21.70 -26.02
CA LYS A 320 -41.10 21.94 -27.06
C LYS A 320 -41.03 23.40 -27.53
N GLY A 321 -42.15 24.12 -27.45
CA GLY A 321 -42.21 25.53 -27.80
C GLY A 321 -41.37 26.43 -26.89
N LEU A 322 -40.95 25.95 -25.71
CA LEU A 322 -40.16 26.70 -24.73
C LEU A 322 -38.67 26.33 -24.69
N GLU A 323 -38.21 25.44 -25.58
CA GLU A 323 -36.80 24.98 -25.61
C GLU A 323 -35.83 26.15 -25.79
N PHE A 324 -36.22 27.14 -26.62
CA PHE A 324 -35.45 28.35 -26.87
C PHE A 324 -35.13 29.15 -25.59
N PHE A 325 -35.93 28.98 -24.53
CA PHE A 325 -35.71 29.65 -23.25
C PHE A 325 -34.54 29.03 -22.51
N SER A 326 -34.46 27.69 -22.46
CA SER A 326 -33.33 26.97 -21.88
C SER A 326 -32.02 27.24 -22.63
N ASP A 327 -32.09 27.25 -23.96
CA ASP A 327 -30.96 27.57 -24.83
C ASP A 327 -30.51 29.03 -24.63
N GLY A 328 -31.45 29.97 -24.64
CA GLY A 328 -31.16 31.39 -24.43
C GLY A 328 -30.61 31.70 -23.04
N LEU A 329 -31.01 30.95 -22.00
CA LEU A 329 -30.44 31.04 -20.67
C LEU A 329 -28.99 30.53 -20.61
N ALA A 330 -28.72 29.37 -21.21
CA ALA A 330 -27.35 28.83 -21.28
C ALA A 330 -26.44 29.82 -22.03
N GLU A 331 -26.89 30.31 -23.18
CA GLU A 331 -26.16 31.31 -23.97
C GLU A 331 -25.98 32.64 -23.21
N GLY A 332 -26.99 33.09 -22.46
CA GLY A 332 -26.91 34.27 -21.61
C GLY A 332 -25.84 34.15 -20.50
N ILE A 333 -25.76 32.98 -19.85
CA ILE A 333 -24.74 32.70 -18.83
C ILE A 333 -23.35 32.61 -19.47
N ILE A 334 -23.20 31.90 -20.59
CA ILE A 334 -21.94 31.80 -21.32
C ILE A 334 -21.43 33.19 -21.70
N ASN A 335 -22.28 34.03 -22.31
CA ASN A 335 -21.93 35.38 -22.71
C ASN A 335 -21.64 36.32 -21.53
N GLY A 336 -22.34 36.13 -20.40
CA GLY A 336 -22.09 36.88 -19.17
C GLY A 336 -20.73 36.56 -18.56
N LEU A 337 -20.42 35.27 -18.42
CA LEU A 337 -19.17 34.79 -17.84
C LEU A 337 -17.96 35.03 -18.77
N SER A 338 -18.15 34.97 -20.09
CA SER A 338 -17.08 35.17 -21.09
C SER A 338 -16.53 36.60 -21.13
N LYS A 339 -17.21 37.56 -20.49
CA LYS A 339 -16.73 38.95 -20.36
C LYS A 339 -15.69 39.12 -19.24
N SER A 340 -15.47 38.10 -18.40
CA SER A 340 -14.49 38.13 -17.33
C SER A 340 -13.14 37.60 -17.82
N ASP A 341 -12.12 38.45 -17.81
CA ASP A 341 -10.76 38.05 -18.19
C ASP A 341 -10.11 37.07 -17.19
N ASN A 342 -10.72 36.89 -16.01
CA ASN A 342 -10.19 36.06 -14.92
C ASN A 342 -10.74 34.63 -14.92
N ILE A 343 -11.68 34.29 -15.80
CA ILE A 343 -12.33 32.97 -15.84
C ILE A 343 -12.26 32.43 -17.27
N PHE A 344 -11.96 31.15 -17.41
CA PHE A 344 -12.02 30.46 -18.71
C PHE A 344 -13.37 29.74 -18.83
N VAL A 345 -14.21 30.16 -19.77
CA VAL A 345 -15.53 29.56 -19.98
C VAL A 345 -15.42 28.43 -21.01
N ILE A 346 -15.95 27.26 -20.65
CA ILE A 346 -16.10 26.11 -21.53
C ILE A 346 -17.61 26.01 -21.83
N ALA A 347 -17.97 26.18 -23.11
CA ALA A 347 -19.35 26.22 -23.60
C ALA A 347 -19.68 24.95 -24.38
#